data_AF-A0A0F9AWF1-F1
#
_entry.id   AF-A0A0F9AWF1-F1
#
_cell.length_a   1.000
_cell.length_b   1.000
_cell.length_c   1.000
_cell.angle_alpha   90.00
_cell.angle_beta   90.00
_cell.angle_gamma   90.00
#
_symmetry.space_group_name_H-M   'P 1'
#
loop_
_entity.id
_entity.type
_entity.pdbx_description
1 polymer ?
#
loop_
_entity_poly.entity_id
_entity_poly.type
_entity_poly.pdbx_seq_one_letter_code
_entity_poly.pdbx_strand_id
1 'polypeptide(L)'
;MIEIKERGIIFSSEMVRAILDYRKTETRRVMKPQPPGVFRCPYGNPGDILYVRETFMLGKYSGEIYYKADNNVRFLPEWKPSIHMPRW
;
A
#
# COMPACT_ATOMS: atom_id res chain seq x y z
N MET A 1 1.85 -21.31 -17.40
CA MET A 1 1.09 -20.14 -16.90
C MET A 1 2.03 -19.33 -16.01
N ILE A 2 2.02 -18.01 -16.14
CA ILE A 2 2.78 -17.13 -15.23
C ILE A 2 2.07 -17.14 -13.88
N GLU A 3 2.80 -17.43 -12.80
CA GLU A 3 2.28 -17.40 -11.44
C GLU A 3 2.10 -15.93 -11.01
N ILE A 4 0.85 -15.49 -10.79
CA ILE A 4 0.54 -14.16 -10.28
C ILE A 4 0.81 -14.13 -8.78
N LYS A 5 1.67 -13.23 -8.31
CA LYS A 5 1.96 -13.05 -6.88
C LYS A 5 1.39 -11.74 -6.36
N GLU A 6 0.82 -11.78 -5.17
CA GLU A 6 0.42 -10.60 -4.43
C GLU A 6 1.58 -10.09 -3.55
N ARG A 7 1.84 -8.79 -3.58
CA ARG A 7 2.87 -8.15 -2.75
C ARG A 7 2.37 -6.88 -2.09
N GLY A 8 2.61 -6.74 -0.79
CA GLY A 8 2.26 -5.52 -0.06
C GLY A 8 3.17 -4.35 -0.46
N ILE A 9 2.57 -3.17 -0.70
CA ILE A 9 3.29 -1.92 -0.92
C ILE A 9 2.72 -0.81 -0.04
N ILE A 10 3.59 -0.11 0.69
CA ILE A 10 3.18 0.95 1.62
C ILE A 10 3.09 2.29 0.89
N PHE A 11 1.93 2.93 0.93
CA PHE A 11 1.70 4.29 0.43
C PHE A 11 1.12 5.23 1.49
N SER A 12 1.38 6.53 1.32
CA SER A 12 0.71 7.58 2.10
C SER A 12 -0.72 7.78 1.58
N SER A 13 -1.59 8.37 2.40
CA SER A 13 -2.97 8.65 1.99
C SER A 13 -3.06 9.55 0.75
N GLU A 14 -2.15 10.50 0.58
CA GLU A 14 -2.10 11.34 -0.63
C GLU A 14 -1.73 10.54 -1.88
N MET A 15 -0.83 9.57 -1.76
CA MET A 15 -0.49 8.68 -2.86
C MET A 15 -1.64 7.73 -3.20
N VAL A 16 -2.39 7.23 -2.21
CA VAL A 16 -3.58 6.42 -2.46
C VAL A 16 -4.65 7.23 -3.16
N ARG A 17 -4.97 8.44 -2.68
CA ARG A 17 -5.89 9.36 -3.38
C ARG A 17 -5.45 9.63 -4.81
N ALA A 18 -4.14 9.83 -5.05
CA ALA A 18 -3.63 10.00 -6.41
C ALA A 18 -3.81 8.75 -7.30
N ILE A 19 -3.82 7.54 -6.74
CA ILE A 19 -4.13 6.32 -7.50
C ILE A 19 -5.62 6.25 -7.81
N LEU A 20 -6.47 6.52 -6.81
CA LEU A 20 -7.93 6.54 -6.97
C LEU A 20 -8.38 7.60 -7.99
N ASP A 21 -7.70 8.74 -8.03
CA ASP A 21 -7.90 9.81 -9.02
C ASP A 21 -7.22 9.53 -10.37
N TYR A 22 -6.61 8.35 -10.56
CA TYR A 22 -5.85 7.96 -11.75
C TYR A 22 -4.66 8.89 -12.11
N ARG A 23 -4.17 9.69 -11.15
CA ARG A 23 -3.03 10.61 -11.31
C ARG A 23 -1.69 9.95 -11.04
N LYS A 24 -1.66 8.82 -10.32
CA LYS A 24 -0.45 8.06 -10.01
C LYS A 24 -0.48 6.69 -10.66
N THR A 25 0.42 6.48 -11.62
CA THR A 25 0.60 5.21 -12.35
C THR A 25 1.96 4.55 -12.11
N GLU A 26 2.94 5.29 -11.57
CA GLU A 26 4.30 4.81 -11.35
C GLU A 26 4.76 5.05 -9.90
N THR A 27 5.63 4.19 -9.38
CA THR A 27 6.35 4.44 -8.13
C THR A 27 7.81 4.00 -8.26
N ARG A 28 8.74 4.80 -7.74
CA ARG A 28 10.17 4.50 -7.74
C ARG A 28 10.63 4.13 -6.33
N ARG A 29 11.44 3.07 -6.19
CA ARG A 29 12.01 2.59 -4.92
C ARG A 29 13.51 2.32 -5.10
N VAL A 30 14.31 2.74 -4.13
CA VAL A 30 15.76 2.45 -4.12
C VAL A 30 15.96 1.00 -3.73
N MET A 31 16.60 0.21 -4.60
CA MET A 31 16.99 -1.16 -4.31
C MET A 31 18.12 -1.20 -3.27
N LYS A 32 17.96 -1.96 -2.18
CA LYS A 32 18.99 -2.17 -1.15
C LYS A 32 19.08 -3.65 -0.73
N PRO A 33 20.30 -4.25 -0.71
CA PRO A 33 21.56 -3.71 -1.22
C PRO A 33 21.52 -3.47 -2.74
N GLN A 34 22.30 -2.51 -3.24
CA GLN A 34 22.44 -2.34 -4.70
C GLN A 34 23.16 -3.57 -5.27
N PRO A 35 22.61 -4.23 -6.29
CA PRO A 35 23.16 -5.45 -6.82
C PRO A 35 24.41 -5.20 -7.67
N PRO A 36 25.42 -6.09 -7.66
CA PRO A 36 26.56 -6.02 -8.56
C PRO A 36 26.25 -6.53 -10.00
N GLY A 37 24.99 -6.79 -10.36
CA GLY A 37 24.59 -7.37 -11.65
C GLY A 37 23.08 -7.32 -11.93
N VAL A 38 22.60 -8.09 -12.92
CA VAL A 38 21.17 -8.13 -13.32
C VAL A 38 20.36 -8.87 -12.24
N PHE A 39 19.72 -8.10 -11.36
CA PHE A 39 18.84 -8.63 -10.31
C PHE A 39 17.37 -8.48 -10.67
N ARG A 40 16.57 -9.48 -10.27
CA ARG A 40 15.12 -9.35 -10.25
C ARG A 40 14.71 -8.30 -9.21
N CYS A 41 13.76 -7.45 -9.57
CA CYS A 41 13.26 -6.40 -8.69
C CYS A 41 12.68 -7.03 -7.40
N PRO A 42 13.14 -6.61 -6.21
CA PRO A 42 12.64 -7.18 -4.95
C PRO A 42 11.19 -6.78 -4.66
N TYR A 43 10.70 -5.72 -5.29
CA TYR A 43 9.37 -5.16 -5.02
C TYR A 43 8.25 -5.78 -5.87
N GLY A 44 8.57 -6.48 -6.95
CA GLY A 44 7.57 -7.08 -7.85
C GLY A 44 8.14 -7.39 -9.23
N ASN A 45 7.54 -8.34 -9.93
CA ASN A 45 7.78 -8.59 -11.35
C ASN A 45 6.55 -8.20 -12.19
N PRO A 46 6.69 -7.95 -13.50
CA PRO A 46 5.54 -7.77 -14.38
C PRO A 46 4.56 -8.94 -14.23
N GLY A 47 3.27 -8.62 -14.05
CA GLY A 47 2.21 -9.59 -13.79
C GLY A 47 1.89 -9.82 -12.31
N ASP A 48 2.71 -9.32 -11.38
CA ASP A 48 2.39 -9.33 -9.95
C ASP A 48 1.28 -8.30 -9.63
N ILE A 49 0.50 -8.58 -8.59
CA ILE A 49 -0.50 -7.66 -8.03
C ILE A 49 0.11 -6.97 -6.80
N LEU A 50 0.07 -5.64 -6.78
CA LEU A 50 0.52 -4.86 -5.63
C LEU A 50 -0.66 -4.51 -4.73
N TYR A 51 -0.68 -5.05 -3.53
CA TYR A 51 -1.65 -4.74 -2.48
C TYR A 51 -1.23 -3.47 -1.74
N VAL A 52 -1.97 -2.39 -1.94
CA VAL A 52 -1.68 -1.08 -1.32
C VAL A 52 -2.04 -1.12 0.16
N ARG A 53 -1.06 -0.81 1.01
CA ARG A 53 -1.23 -0.66 2.45
C ARG A 53 -1.15 0.82 2.79
N GLU A 54 -2.14 1.32 3.51
CA GLU A 54 -2.23 2.72 3.93
C GLU A 54 -2.54 2.87 5.41
N THR A 55 -2.53 4.12 5.88
CA THR A 55 -2.95 4.43 7.25
C THR A 55 -4.43 4.12 7.40
N PHE A 56 -4.75 3.31 8.42
CA PHE A 56 -6.09 2.74 8.60
C PHE A 56 -6.52 2.82 10.06
N MET A 57 -7.79 2.55 10.32
CA MET A 57 -8.37 2.43 11.65
C MET A 57 -9.35 1.25 11.70
N LEU A 58 -9.43 0.58 12.84
CA LEU A 58 -10.48 -0.40 13.11
C LEU A 58 -11.56 0.27 13.97
N GLY A 59 -12.80 0.32 13.49
CA GLY A 59 -13.94 0.80 14.25
C GLY A 59 -14.20 -0.11 15.45
N LYS A 60 -14.08 0.41 16.66
CA LYS A 60 -14.25 -0.37 17.90
C LYS A 60 -15.61 -1.08 18.00
N TYR A 61 -16.65 -0.45 17.48
CA TYR A 61 -18.04 -0.94 17.58
C TYR A 61 -18.53 -1.58 16.28
N SER A 62 -18.16 -1.04 15.13
CA SER A 62 -18.59 -1.55 13.83
C SER A 62 -17.76 -2.74 13.35
N GLY A 63 -16.52 -2.89 13.83
CA GLY A 63 -15.55 -3.84 13.27
C GLY A 63 -15.06 -3.45 11.87
N GLU A 64 -15.49 -2.31 11.35
CA GLU A 64 -15.15 -1.84 10.00
C GLU A 64 -13.73 -1.26 9.95
N ILE A 65 -13.15 -1.28 8.76
CA ILE A 65 -11.86 -0.64 8.48
C ILE A 65 -12.14 0.71 7.83
N TYR A 66 -11.61 1.77 8.43
CA TYR A 66 -11.61 3.10 7.83
C TYR A 66 -10.23 3.41 7.27
N TYR A 67 -10.19 3.97 6.06
CA TYR A 67 -8.97 4.37 5.39
C TYR A 67 -8.77 5.88 5.49
N LYS A 68 -7.53 6.31 5.71
CA LYS A 68 -7.23 7.74 5.83
C LYS A 68 -7.36 8.45 4.48
N ALA A 69 -7.20 7.74 3.36
CA ALA A 69 -7.48 8.28 2.02
C ALA A 69 -8.93 8.77 1.86
N ASP A 70 -9.92 8.11 2.46
CA ASP A 70 -11.35 8.36 2.22
C ASP A 70 -11.90 9.65 2.86
N ASN A 71 -11.04 10.44 3.51
CA ASN A 71 -11.30 11.82 3.98
C ASN A 71 -12.46 12.01 4.98
N ASN A 72 -13.20 10.97 5.37
CA ASN A 72 -14.44 11.12 6.13
C ASN A 72 -14.26 11.30 7.64
N VAL A 73 -13.05 11.17 8.18
CA VAL A 73 -12.83 11.14 9.64
C VAL A 73 -11.51 11.78 10.04
N ARG A 74 -11.37 13.10 9.82
CA ARG A 74 -10.17 13.86 10.24
C ARG A 74 -9.93 13.87 11.76
N PHE A 75 -10.94 13.53 12.57
CA PHE A 75 -10.93 13.73 14.02
C PHE A 75 -10.92 12.43 14.84
N LEU A 76 -10.76 11.27 14.21
CA LEU A 76 -10.66 10.03 14.98
C LEU A 76 -9.21 9.83 15.49
N PRO A 77 -9.01 9.56 16.80
CA PRO A 77 -7.69 9.57 17.42
C PRO A 77 -6.84 8.32 17.15
N GLU A 78 -7.41 7.21 16.66
CA GLU A 78 -6.76 5.89 16.63
C GLU A 78 -6.29 5.45 15.24
N TRP A 79 -5.67 6.35 14.48
CA TRP A 79 -5.04 5.98 13.22
C TRP A 79 -3.82 5.07 13.45
N LYS A 80 -3.81 3.92 12.79
CA LYS A 80 -2.69 2.96 12.79
C LYS A 80 -1.86 3.12 11.50
N PRO A 81 -0.53 3.12 11.60
CA PRO A 81 0.32 3.20 10.42
C PRO A 81 0.18 1.96 9.53
N SER A 82 0.43 2.13 8.23
CA SER A 82 0.26 1.11 7.19
C SER A 82 1.06 -0.18 7.40
N ILE A 83 2.16 -0.11 8.14
CA ILE A 83 2.96 -1.29 8.52
C ILE A 83 2.17 -2.30 9.36
N HIS A 84 1.14 -1.85 10.08
CA HIS A 84 0.27 -2.68 10.90
C HIS A 84 -1.03 -3.08 10.20
N MET A 85 -1.23 -2.67 8.93
CA MET A 85 -2.45 -3.00 8.22
C MET A 85 -2.56 -4.52 8.05
N PRO A 86 -3.62 -5.15 8.59
CA PRO A 86 -3.78 -6.60 8.51
C PRO A 86 -3.97 -7.05 7.06
N ARG A 87 -3.60 -8.31 6.83
CA ARG A 87 -3.88 -9.03 5.59
C ARG A 87 -4.84 -10.16 5.96
N TRP A 88 -5.97 -10.21 5.27
CA TRP A 88 -7.00 -11.25 5.40
C TRP A 88 -6.71 -12.38 4.41
#